data_AF-A0A2U1PLZ6-F1
#
_entry.id   AF-A0A2U1PLZ6-F1
#
_cell.length_a   1.000
_cell.length_b   1.000
_cell.length_c   1.000
_cell.angle_alpha   90.00
_cell.angle_beta   90.00
_cell.angle_gamma   90.00
#
_symmetry.space_group_name_H-M   'P 1'
#
loop_
_entity.id
_entity.type
_entity.pdbx_description
1 polymer ?
#
loop_
_entity_poly.entity_id
_entity_poly.type
_entity_poly.pdbx_seq_one_letter_code
_entity_poly.pdbx_strand_id
1 'polypeptide(L)'
;MGEIGSVGPIDNYSFTSWCNMGFYDIDFVWGKPSWITGLVGDGAPVFMNLVTLMDTKSDGGIEAWVNLDQGDMENLQGSQELLAYASVDPSPI
;
A
#
# COMPACT_ATOMS: atom_id res chain seq x y z
N MET A 1 -11.89 25.09 -16.38
CA MET A 1 -12.78 24.53 -17.41
C MET A 1 -12.08 23.28 -17.92
N GLY A 2 -12.39 22.14 -17.30
CA GLY A 2 -11.92 20.82 -17.70
C GLY A 2 -13.09 19.89 -17.42
N GLU A 3 -13.67 19.36 -18.49
CA GLU A 3 -14.81 18.46 -18.39
C GLU A 3 -14.35 17.16 -17.72
N ILE A 4 -14.84 16.90 -16.52
CA ILE A 4 -14.78 15.56 -15.92
C ILE A 4 -15.97 14.75 -16.45
N GLY A 5 -15.86 14.36 -17.71
CA GLY A 5 -16.80 13.43 -18.33
C GLY A 5 -16.42 11.99 -18.01
N SER A 6 -17.14 11.37 -17.07
CA SER A 6 -17.82 10.10 -17.34
C SER A 6 -18.92 9.86 -16.29
N VAL A 7 -20.13 9.56 -16.78
CA VAL A 7 -21.26 9.12 -15.95
C VAL A 7 -21.13 7.60 -15.83
N GLY A 8 -20.53 7.16 -14.72
CA GLY A 8 -20.35 5.77 -14.31
C GLY A 8 -19.62 5.72 -12.96
N PRO A 9 -19.61 4.59 -12.22
CA PRO A 9 -18.73 4.44 -11.08
C PRO A 9 -17.30 4.69 -11.58
N ILE A 10 -16.64 5.73 -11.06
CA ILE A 10 -15.26 6.01 -11.43
C ILE A 10 -14.40 5.10 -10.55
N ASP A 11 -13.79 4.09 -11.16
CA ASP A 11 -12.77 3.24 -10.52
C ASP A 11 -11.51 4.09 -10.28
N ASN A 12 -11.50 4.81 -9.15
CA ASN A 12 -10.39 5.66 -8.77
C ASN A 12 -9.38 4.87 -7.93
N TYR A 13 -8.21 4.58 -8.51
CA TYR A 13 -7.07 4.04 -7.78
C TYR A 13 -6.19 5.18 -7.28
N SER A 14 -6.05 5.30 -5.96
CA SER A 14 -5.23 6.32 -5.30
C SER A 14 -3.90 5.72 -4.87
N PHE A 15 -2.83 6.50 -5.02
CA PHE A 15 -1.49 6.12 -4.62
C PHE A 15 -0.91 7.17 -3.67
N THR A 16 -0.29 6.71 -2.59
CA THR A 16 0.46 7.57 -1.66
C THR A 16 1.80 6.92 -1.35
N SER A 17 2.84 7.75 -1.19
CA SER A 17 4.18 7.29 -0.85
C SER A 17 4.58 7.85 0.50
N TRP A 18 4.97 6.94 1.38
CA TRP A 18 5.49 7.17 2.72
C TRP A 18 7.00 6.87 2.78
N CYS A 19 7.61 6.62 1.63
CA CYS A 19 9.04 6.40 1.49
C CYS A 19 9.83 7.65 1.89
N ASN A 20 10.97 7.45 2.53
CA ASN A 20 11.90 8.48 3.02
C ASN A 20 11.27 9.48 4.00
N MET A 21 10.14 9.16 4.64
CA MET A 21 9.55 9.97 5.70
C MET A 21 10.27 9.83 7.05
N GLY A 22 11.24 8.90 7.16
CA GLY A 22 12.04 8.69 8.36
C GLY A 22 11.33 7.92 9.47
N PHE A 23 10.26 7.19 9.17
CA PHE A 23 9.46 6.48 10.20
C PHE A 23 10.30 5.51 11.04
N TYR A 24 11.22 4.76 10.43
CA TYR A 24 12.11 3.84 11.14
C TYR A 24 13.21 4.54 11.95
N ASP A 25 13.39 5.86 11.81
CA ASP A 25 14.36 6.63 12.59
C ASP A 25 13.74 7.32 13.81
N ILE A 26 12.41 7.29 13.95
CA ILE A 26 11.72 7.85 15.09
C ILE A 26 12.08 7.03 16.34
N ASP A 27 12.58 7.69 17.38
CA ASP A 27 12.87 7.06 18.67
C ASP A 27 12.28 7.91 19.81
N PHE A 28 11.30 7.34 20.50
CA PHE A 28 10.64 7.95 21.66
C PHE A 28 11.33 7.58 22.98
N VAL A 29 12.62 7.21 22.96
CA VAL A 29 13.43 6.73 24.09
C VAL A 29 13.12 5.28 24.50
N TRP A 30 12.22 4.61 23.78
CA TRP A 30 11.89 3.19 23.96
C TRP A 30 12.40 2.32 22.81
N GLY A 31 13.19 2.91 21.91
CA GLY A 31 13.72 2.26 20.72
C GLY A 31 12.93 2.61 19.45
N LYS A 32 13.55 2.30 18.32
CA LYS A 32 13.01 2.50 16.98
C LYS A 32 11.91 1.48 16.66
N PRO A 33 10.92 1.83 15.81
CA PRO A 33 9.88 0.91 15.38
C PRO A 33 10.45 -0.40 14.83
N SER A 34 9.85 -1.51 15.26
CA SER A 34 10.13 -2.82 14.65
C SER A 34 9.53 -2.93 13.26
N TRP A 35 8.39 -2.26 13.04
CA TRP A 35 7.58 -2.31 11.82
C TRP A 35 6.64 -1.10 11.78
N ILE A 36 6.32 -0.63 10.58
CA ILE A 36 5.33 0.40 10.29
C ILE A 36 4.31 -0.21 9.34
N THR A 37 3.03 0.03 9.58
CA THR A 37 1.93 -0.48 8.74
C THR A 37 1.23 0.66 8.00
N GLY A 38 0.76 0.37 6.78
CA GLY A 38 0.03 1.31 5.96
C GLY A 38 -1.43 1.44 6.39
N LEU A 39 -2.22 2.16 5.59
CA LEU A 39 -3.65 2.36 5.82
C LEU A 39 -4.49 1.18 5.30
N VAL A 40 -4.10 -0.05 5.63
CA VAL A 40 -4.82 -1.27 5.26
C VAL A 40 -5.00 -2.12 6.52
N GLY A 41 -6.23 -2.28 6.97
CA GLY A 41 -6.55 -2.97 8.22
C GLY A 41 -8.04 -2.90 8.55
N ASP A 42 -8.43 -3.53 9.65
CA ASP A 42 -9.83 -3.52 10.10
C ASP A 42 -10.29 -2.08 10.39
N GLY A 43 -11.41 -1.67 9.78
CA GLY A 43 -11.91 -0.29 9.83
C GLY A 43 -11.25 0.69 8.85
N ALA A 44 -10.35 0.25 7.96
CA ALA A 44 -9.86 1.08 6.86
C ALA A 44 -11.03 1.50 5.94
N PRO A 45 -10.96 2.67 5.28
CA PRO A 45 -12.02 3.10 4.38
C PRO A 45 -12.20 2.10 3.23
N VAL A 46 -13.25 1.28 3.33
CA VAL A 46 -13.59 0.20 2.38
C VAL A 46 -14.00 0.72 0.99
N PHE A 47 -14.10 2.04 0.85
CA PHE A 47 -14.55 2.75 -0.33
C PHE A 47 -13.41 3.42 -1.11
N MET A 48 -12.16 3.13 -0.78
CA MET A 48 -10.99 3.66 -1.49
C MET A 48 -10.08 2.54 -1.97
N ASN A 49 -9.97 2.39 -3.29
CA ASN A 49 -8.88 1.65 -3.91
C ASN A 49 -7.59 2.43 -3.65
N LEU A 50 -6.80 1.99 -2.67
CA LEU A 50 -5.65 2.75 -2.16
C LEU A 50 -4.41 1.86 -2.12
N VAL A 51 -3.30 2.41 -2.63
CA VAL A 51 -1.97 1.82 -2.52
C VAL A 51 -1.07 2.77 -1.74
N THR A 52 -0.49 2.28 -0.65
CA THR A 52 0.50 2.98 0.16
C THR A 52 1.86 2.33 -0.01
N LEU A 53 2.84 3.08 -0.54
CA LEU A 53 4.22 2.62 -0.68
C LEU A 53 5.03 3.01 0.56
N MET A 54 5.75 2.07 1.16
CA MET A 54 6.53 2.29 2.38
C MET A 54 7.93 1.70 2.27
N ASP A 55 8.88 2.27 2.99
CA ASP A 55 10.21 1.67 3.12
C ASP A 55 10.12 0.38 3.93
N THR A 56 10.99 -0.57 3.60
CA THR A 56 11.30 -1.71 4.47
C THR A 56 12.31 -1.30 5.54
N LYS A 57 12.33 -2.02 6.65
CA LYS A 57 13.27 -1.73 7.74
C LYS A 57 14.72 -2.07 7.41
N SER A 58 14.96 -3.15 6.67
CA SER A 58 16.23 -3.89 6.76
C SER A 58 17.00 -3.97 5.44
N ASP A 59 16.31 -3.98 4.31
CA ASP A 59 16.85 -4.32 2.99
C ASP A 59 16.77 -3.16 1.98
N GLY A 60 16.21 -2.01 2.39
CA GLY A 60 16.06 -0.86 1.50
C GLY A 60 15.10 -1.09 0.34
N GLY A 61 14.30 -2.17 0.41
CA GLY A 61 13.18 -2.44 -0.46
C GLY A 61 11.96 -1.58 -0.13
N ILE A 62 10.92 -1.73 -0.94
CA ILE A 62 9.63 -1.03 -0.77
C ILE A 62 8.53 -2.07 -0.55
N GLU A 63 7.71 -1.86 0.47
CA GLU A 63 6.47 -2.57 0.70
C GLU A 63 5.30 -1.79 0.08
N ALA A 64 4.45 -2.48 -0.69
CA ALA A 64 3.23 -1.93 -1.22
C ALA A 64 2.02 -2.47 -0.45
N TRP A 65 1.36 -1.58 0.27
CA TRP A 65 0.16 -1.87 1.05
C TRP A 65 -1.07 -1.54 0.22
N VAL A 66 -1.79 -2.57 -0.21
CA VAL A 66 -2.87 -2.47 -1.20
C VAL A 66 -4.22 -2.77 -0.57
N ASN A 67 -5.17 -1.85 -0.73
CA ASN A 67 -6.58 -2.03 -0.39
C ASN A 67 -7.40 -1.94 -1.67
N LEU A 68 -8.06 -3.04 -2.04
CA LEU A 68 -8.91 -3.20 -3.22
C LEU A 68 -10.12 -4.07 -2.83
N ASP A 69 -11.17 -4.05 -3.65
CA ASP A 69 -12.20 -5.09 -3.53
C ASP A 69 -11.61 -6.47 -3.82
N GLN A 70 -12.33 -7.50 -3.37
CA GLN A 70 -11.84 -8.87 -3.44
C GLN A 70 -11.52 -9.32 -4.87
N GLY A 71 -12.34 -8.97 -5.87
CA GLY A 71 -12.14 -9.42 -7.24
C GLY A 71 -10.89 -8.79 -7.86
N ASP A 72 -10.71 -7.49 -7.64
CA ASP A 72 -9.52 -6.77 -8.09
C ASP A 72 -8.25 -7.26 -7.37
N MET A 73 -8.34 -7.56 -6.07
CA MET A 73 -7.21 -8.10 -5.32
C MET A 73 -6.81 -9.50 -5.81
N GLU A 74 -7.78 -10.38 -6.10
CA GLU A 74 -7.53 -11.70 -6.68
C GLU A 74 -6.81 -11.60 -8.04
N ASN A 75 -7.24 -10.67 -8.89
CA ASN A 75 -6.58 -10.39 -10.18
C ASN A 75 -5.15 -9.87 -9.98
N LEU A 76 -4.95 -8.95 -9.04
CA LEU A 76 -3.64 -8.39 -8.75
C LEU A 76 -2.67 -9.46 -8.22
N GLN A 77 -3.12 -10.29 -7.28
CA GLN A 77 -2.31 -11.38 -6.70
C GLN A 77 -1.95 -12.45 -7.73
N GLY A 78 -2.80 -12.69 -8.73
CA GLY A 78 -2.55 -13.64 -9.82
C GLY A 78 -1.66 -13.10 -10.95
N SER A 79 -1.38 -11.80 -10.98
CA SER A 79 -0.66 -11.15 -12.08
C SER A 79 0.79 -11.64 -12.17
N GLN A 80 1.10 -12.37 -13.25
CA GLN A 80 2.46 -12.85 -13.50
C GLN A 80 3.47 -11.72 -13.75
N GLU A 81 3.00 -10.60 -14.29
CA GLU A 81 3.84 -9.40 -14.49
C GLU A 81 4.24 -8.80 -13.14
N LEU A 82 3.29 -8.69 -12.20
CA LEU A 82 3.58 -8.18 -10.85
C LEU A 82 4.48 -9.17 -10.09
N LEU A 83 4.14 -10.46 -10.13
CA LEU A 83 4.89 -11.51 -9.43
C LEU A 83 6.32 -11.68 -9.95
N ALA A 84 6.64 -11.17 -11.15
CA ALA A 84 8.01 -11.13 -11.63
C ALA A 84 8.90 -10.13 -10.88
N TYR A 85 8.31 -9.15 -10.19
CA TYR A 85 9.02 -8.06 -9.49
C TYR A 85 8.68 -7.92 -8.02
N ALA A 86 7.55 -8.50 -7.56
CA ALA A 86 7.08 -8.40 -6.20
C ALA A 86 6.68 -9.78 -5.67
N SER A 87 6.90 -10.00 -4.38
CA SER A 87 6.36 -11.14 -3.64
C SER A 87 5.12 -10.72 -2.87
N VAL A 88 4.08 -11.57 -2.89
CA VAL A 88 2.94 -11.42 -1.99
C VAL A 88 3.36 -11.99 -0.64
N ASP A 89 3.86 -11.13 0.26
CA ASP A 89 4.20 -11.53 1.62
C ASP A 89 3.04 -11.22 2.58
N PRO A 90 2.40 -12.23 3.19
CA PRO A 90 1.35 -12.02 4.17
C PRO A 90 1.87 -11.68 5.57
N SER A 91 3.18 -11.60 5.81
CA SER A 91 3.73 -11.46 7.16
C SER A 91 4.85 -10.43 7.28
N PRO A 92 4.80 -9.56 8.30
CA PRO A 92 5.82 -8.56 8.59
C PRO A 92 6.84 -9.11 9.61
N ILE A 93 7.38 -10.31 9.37
CA ILE A 93 8.35 -10.96 10.27
C ILE A 93 9.67 -11.17 9.56
#